data_AF-F8PM92-F1
#
_entry.id   AF-F8PM92-F1
#
_cell.length_a   1.000
_cell.length_b   1.000
_cell.length_c   1.000
_cell.angle_alpha   90.00
_cell.angle_beta   90.00
_cell.angle_gamma   90.00
#
_symmetry.space_group_name_H-M   'P 1'
#
loop_
_entity.id
_entity.type
_entity.pdbx_description
1 polymer ?
#
loop_
_entity_poly.entity_id
_entity_poly.type
_entity_poly.pdbx_seq_one_letter_code
_entity_poly.pdbx_strand_id
1 'polypeptide(L)'
;MATNVSFKDRKLIAVIGDEDSITGLLLAGVGHINEHQKKNFLVVDTKTQISTIESTFQEFTERKDIAILLINQHIAEKIRPSVDKYQQAFPALLEIPSKDHPYDPSKDSVLKRVQKLFGE
;
A
#
# COMPACT_ATOMS: atom_id res chain seq x y z
N MET A 1 -9.04 2.25 27.86
CA MET A 1 -8.79 0.82 27.65
C MET A 1 -8.62 0.61 26.15
N ALA A 2 -7.38 0.46 25.68
CA ALA A 2 -7.12 0.15 24.28
C ALA A 2 -7.67 -1.26 24.02
N THR A 3 -8.69 -1.34 23.16
CA THR A 3 -9.23 -2.61 22.72
C THR A 3 -8.10 -3.36 22.02
N ASN A 4 -7.72 -4.53 22.55
CA ASN A 4 -6.87 -5.49 21.86
C ASN A 4 -7.63 -5.94 20.59
N VAL A 5 -7.56 -5.14 19.53
CA VAL A 5 -7.99 -5.55 18.20
C VAL A 5 -7.17 -6.78 17.88
N SER A 6 -7.84 -7.94 17.72
CA SER A 6 -7.22 -9.24 17.47
C SER A 6 -6.21 -9.14 16.32
N PHE A 7 -4.93 -8.98 16.67
CA PHE A 7 -3.81 -8.90 15.73
C PHE A 7 -3.65 -10.21 14.94
N LYS A 8 -4.28 -11.29 15.40
CA LYS A 8 -4.19 -12.64 14.83
C LYS A 8 -4.84 -12.77 13.44
N ASP A 9 -5.74 -11.86 13.09
CA ASP A 9 -6.55 -11.98 11.87
C ASP A 9 -5.93 -11.25 10.66
N ARG A 10 -4.90 -10.41 10.89
CA ARG A 10 -4.15 -9.72 9.84
C ARG A 10 -3.05 -10.62 9.28
N LYS A 11 -3.32 -11.30 8.17
CA LYS A 11 -2.40 -12.29 7.58
C LYS A 11 -2.01 -11.99 6.14
N LEU A 12 -2.74 -11.11 5.47
CA LEU A 12 -2.57 -10.86 4.05
C LEU A 12 -1.65 -9.66 3.79
N ILE A 13 -0.92 -9.74 2.69
CA ILE A 13 -0.22 -8.60 2.09
C ILE A 13 -1.07 -8.15 0.91
N ALA A 14 -1.33 -6.85 0.79
CA ALA A 14 -2.01 -6.27 -0.35
C ALA A 14 -1.03 -5.42 -1.18
N VAL A 15 -1.31 -5.28 -2.48
CA VAL A 15 -0.38 -4.67 -3.43
C VAL A 15 -1.10 -3.71 -4.39
N ILE A 16 -0.61 -2.48 -4.50
CA ILE A 16 -1.03 -1.53 -5.55
C ILE A 16 0.21 -1.21 -6.39
N GLY A 17 0.25 -1.69 -7.62
CA GLY A 17 1.48 -1.68 -8.38
C GLY A 17 1.31 -1.73 -9.89
N ASP A 18 2.41 -1.51 -10.60
CA ASP A 18 2.50 -1.79 -12.03
C ASP A 18 2.47 -3.31 -12.30
N GLU A 19 2.27 -3.65 -13.58
CA GLU A 19 2.13 -5.04 -14.03
C GLU A 19 3.34 -5.91 -13.67
N ASP A 20 4.56 -5.36 -13.84
CA ASP A 20 5.80 -6.07 -13.54
C ASP A 20 5.93 -6.35 -12.02
N SER A 21 5.65 -5.35 -11.17
CA SER A 21 5.73 -5.50 -9.71
C SER A 21 4.71 -6.50 -9.18
N ILE A 22 3.48 -6.44 -9.67
CA ILE A 22 2.41 -7.35 -9.24
C ILE A 22 2.68 -8.76 -9.71
N THR A 23 3.14 -8.94 -10.95
CA THR A 23 3.49 -10.28 -11.45
C THR A 23 4.53 -10.94 -10.57
N GLY A 24 5.59 -10.22 -10.18
CA GLY A 24 6.60 -10.74 -9.26
C GLY A 24 6.04 -11.10 -7.88
N LEU A 25 5.18 -10.26 -7.30
CA LEU A 25 4.58 -10.50 -5.98
C LEU A 25 3.54 -11.63 -6.00
N LEU A 26 2.80 -11.79 -7.10
CA LEU A 26 1.90 -12.92 -7.29
C LEU A 26 2.66 -14.24 -7.39
N LEU A 27 3.81 -14.26 -8.08
CA LEU A 27 4.70 -15.42 -8.12
C LEU A 27 5.27 -15.79 -6.74
N ALA A 28 5.48 -14.80 -5.87
CA ALA A 28 5.88 -15.01 -4.48
C ALA A 28 4.74 -15.56 -3.59
N GLY A 29 3.52 -15.71 -4.12
CA GLY A 29 2.38 -16.27 -3.39
C GLY A 29 1.58 -15.27 -2.58
N VAL A 30 1.72 -13.97 -2.83
CA VAL A 30 0.97 -12.92 -2.11
C VAL A 30 -0.51 -12.86 -2.54
N GLY A 31 -0.83 -13.30 -3.76
CA GLY A 31 -2.18 -13.17 -4.32
C GLY A 31 -3.24 -13.96 -3.56
N HIS A 32 -4.33 -13.29 -3.20
CA HIS A 32 -5.50 -13.87 -2.56
C HIS A 32 -6.79 -13.30 -3.16
N ILE A 33 -7.76 -14.18 -3.40
CA ILE A 33 -9.13 -13.85 -3.81
C ILE A 33 -10.05 -14.34 -2.72
N ASN A 34 -10.84 -13.44 -2.13
CA ASN A 34 -11.77 -13.80 -1.07
C ASN A 34 -13.08 -14.40 -1.63
N GLU A 35 -13.98 -14.82 -0.74
CA GLU A 35 -15.29 -15.39 -1.09
C GLU A 35 -16.18 -14.45 -1.92
N HIS A 36 -15.97 -13.14 -1.80
CA HIS A 36 -16.66 -12.11 -2.57
C HIS A 36 -15.97 -11.76 -3.89
N GLN A 37 -15.02 -12.59 -4.35
CA GLN A 37 -14.20 -12.38 -5.54
C GLN A 37 -13.38 -11.08 -5.53
N LYS A 38 -13.15 -10.50 -4.35
CA LYS A 38 -12.30 -9.33 -4.20
C LYS A 38 -10.84 -9.76 -4.07
N LYS A 39 -10.00 -9.13 -4.88
CA LYS A 39 -8.54 -9.34 -4.92
C LYS A 39 -7.88 -8.50 -3.84
N ASN A 40 -6.69 -8.91 -3.40
CA ASN A 40 -5.80 -8.10 -2.56
C ASN A 40 -4.73 -7.36 -3.39
N PHE A 41 -4.94 -7.18 -4.69
CA PHE A 41 -4.03 -6.44 -5.55
C PHE A 41 -4.77 -5.64 -6.61
N LEU A 42 -4.18 -4.51 -7.02
CA LEU A 42 -4.63 -3.67 -8.12
C LEU A 42 -3.47 -3.39 -9.07
N VAL A 43 -3.62 -3.83 -10.31
CA VAL A 43 -2.72 -3.47 -11.41
C VAL A 43 -3.05 -2.06 -11.88
N VAL A 44 -2.05 -1.19 -11.83
CA VAL A 44 -2.14 0.21 -12.25
C VAL A 44 -1.38 0.36 -13.56
N ASP A 45 -2.12 0.74 -14.60
CA ASP A 45 -1.59 1.10 -15.91
C ASP A 45 -1.73 2.61 -16.15
N THR A 46 -1.36 3.06 -17.35
CA THR A 46 -1.49 4.48 -17.76
C THR A 46 -2.95 4.92 -17.95
N LYS A 47 -3.89 3.99 -18.05
CA LYS A 47 -5.32 4.26 -18.27
C LYS A 47 -6.11 4.25 -16.95
N THR A 48 -5.52 3.73 -15.88
CA THR A 48 -6.13 3.60 -14.56
C THR A 48 -6.38 4.98 -13.98
N GLN A 49 -7.63 5.25 -13.64
CA GLN A 49 -8.04 6.54 -13.09
C GLN A 49 -7.53 6.71 -11.65
N ILE A 50 -7.14 7.94 -11.29
CA ILE A 50 -6.68 8.28 -9.94
C ILE A 50 -7.73 7.90 -8.88
N SER A 51 -9.02 8.16 -9.17
CA SER A 51 -10.16 7.80 -8.31
C SER A 51 -10.23 6.30 -7.99
N THR A 52 -9.82 5.44 -8.93
CA THR A 52 -9.78 3.99 -8.73
C THR A 52 -8.65 3.61 -7.77
N ILE A 53 -7.49 4.25 -7.89
CA ILE A 53 -6.34 4.05 -7.01
C ILE A 53 -6.69 4.49 -5.58
N GLU A 54 -7.32 5.67 -5.43
CA GLU A 54 -7.77 6.18 -4.12
C GLU A 54 -8.81 5.27 -3.47
N SER A 55 -9.82 4.84 -4.23
CA SER A 55 -10.87 3.96 -3.73
C SER A 55 -10.30 2.61 -3.28
N THR A 56 -9.36 2.05 -4.04
CA THR A 56 -8.69 0.80 -3.69
C THR A 56 -7.78 0.95 -2.48
N PHE A 57 -7.03 2.06 -2.40
CA PHE A 57 -6.20 2.38 -1.23
C PHE A 57 -7.05 2.47 0.04
N GLN A 58 -8.20 3.13 -0.03
CA GLN A 58 -9.14 3.20 1.08
C GLN A 58 -9.69 1.81 1.44
N GLU A 59 -10.11 1.02 0.45
CA GLU A 59 -10.59 -0.35 0.69
C GLU A 59 -9.53 -1.23 1.39
N PHE A 60 -8.28 -1.19 0.92
CA PHE A 60 -7.20 -1.99 1.50
C PHE A 60 -6.78 -1.52 2.89
N THR A 61 -6.89 -0.23 3.19
CA THR A 61 -6.60 0.31 4.51
C THR A 61 -7.70 0.03 5.54
N GLU A 62 -8.96 -0.10 5.11
CA GLU A 62 -10.11 -0.44 5.97
C GLU A 62 -10.24 -1.96 6.25
N ARG A 63 -9.66 -2.79 5.39
CA ARG A 63 -9.69 -4.26 5.51
C ARG A 63 -8.90 -4.76 6.73
N LYS A 64 -9.59 -5.53 7.58
CA LYS A 64 -9.05 -6.06 8.85
C LYS A 64 -8.15 -7.29 8.69
N ASP A 65 -8.15 -7.91 7.52
CA ASP A 65 -7.36 -9.11 7.19
C ASP A 65 -5.99 -8.77 6.57
N ILE A 66 -5.77 -7.50 6.19
CA ILE A 66 -4.51 -7.01 5.63
C ILE A 66 -3.58 -6.54 6.76
N ALA A 67 -2.35 -7.05 6.73
CA ALA A 67 -1.26 -6.70 7.62
C ALA A 67 -0.35 -5.63 7.01
N ILE A 68 -0.01 -5.78 5.72
CA ILE A 68 0.93 -4.93 4.99
C ILE A 68 0.29 -4.52 3.66
N LEU A 69 0.38 -3.25 3.32
CA LEU A 69 0.02 -2.70 2.02
C LEU A 69 1.29 -2.21 1.33
N LEU A 70 1.67 -2.89 0.25
CA LEU A 70 2.74 -2.48 -0.65
C LEU A 70 2.17 -1.58 -1.74
N ILE A 71 2.81 -0.44 -1.99
CA ILE A 71 2.46 0.45 -3.09
C ILE A 71 3.72 0.91 -3.82
N ASN A 72 3.74 0.91 -5.16
CA ASN A 72 4.88 1.52 -5.84
C ASN A 72 4.93 3.03 -5.54
N GLN A 73 6.11 3.57 -5.24
CA GLN A 73 6.28 4.98 -4.85
C GLN A 73 5.73 5.95 -5.89
N HIS A 74 5.94 5.67 -7.19
CA HIS A 74 5.44 6.51 -8.27
C HIS A 74 3.91 6.52 -8.37
N ILE A 75 3.23 5.48 -7.90
CA ILE A 75 1.76 5.40 -7.81
C ILE A 75 1.27 6.13 -6.56
N ALA A 76 1.97 5.95 -5.43
CA ALA A 76 1.67 6.66 -4.18
C ALA A 76 1.70 8.19 -4.39
N GLU A 77 2.59 8.69 -5.26
CA GLU A 77 2.65 10.11 -5.61
C GLU A 77 1.36 10.63 -6.25
N LYS A 78 0.64 9.81 -7.03
CA LYS A 78 -0.63 10.20 -7.64
C LYS A 78 -1.74 10.45 -6.61
N ILE A 79 -1.62 9.82 -5.45
CA ILE A 79 -2.60 9.88 -4.34
C ILE A 79 -1.95 10.38 -3.05
N ARG A 80 -0.90 11.20 -3.16
CA ARG A 80 -0.08 11.67 -2.03
C ARG A 80 -0.89 12.23 -0.86
N PRO A 81 -1.98 13.03 -1.08
CA PRO A 81 -2.82 13.51 0.02
C PRO A 81 -3.44 12.38 0.86
N SER A 82 -3.88 11.29 0.23
CA SER A 82 -4.48 10.13 0.88
C SER A 82 -3.44 9.31 1.66
N VAL A 83 -2.25 9.15 1.08
CA VAL A 83 -1.10 8.46 1.71
C VAL A 83 -0.61 9.23 2.95
N ASP A 84 -0.40 10.54 2.84
CA ASP A 84 0.13 11.35 3.95
C ASP A 84 -0.86 11.46 5.12
N LYS A 85 -2.17 11.47 4.80
CA LYS A 85 -3.26 11.45 5.80
C LYS A 85 -3.35 10.12 6.54
N TYR A 86 -2.81 9.04 5.97
CA TYR A 86 -2.82 7.73 6.61
C TYR A 86 -1.84 7.69 7.80
N GLN A 87 -2.39 7.54 9.00
CA GLN A 87 -1.64 7.52 10.28
C GLN A 87 -1.94 6.28 11.13
N GLN A 88 -2.78 5.37 10.63
CA GLN A 88 -3.09 4.15 11.35
C GLN A 88 -1.89 3.22 11.35
N ALA A 89 -1.72 2.46 12.43
CA ALA A 89 -0.63 1.49 12.54
C ALA A 89 -0.81 0.27 11.62
N PHE A 90 -2.05 -0.04 11.23
CA PHE A 90 -2.36 -1.21 10.39
C PHE A 90 -3.46 -0.93 9.36
N PRO A 91 -3.31 -1.44 8.12
CA PRO A 91 -2.12 -2.13 7.60
C PRO A 91 -0.86 -1.24 7.53
N ALA A 92 0.31 -1.85 7.69
CA ALA A 92 1.58 -1.14 7.52
C ALA A 92 1.74 -0.75 6.05
N LEU A 93 1.86 0.55 5.78
CA LEU A 93 2.03 1.07 4.43
C LEU A 93 3.53 1.14 4.08
N LEU A 94 3.92 0.52 2.97
CA LEU A 94 5.31 0.53 2.47
C LEU A 94 5.35 0.97 1.01
N GLU A 95 6.10 2.03 0.75
CA GLU A 95 6.40 2.51 -0.61
C GLU A 95 7.60 1.74 -1.18
N ILE A 96 7.42 1.03 -2.30
CA ILE A 96 8.47 0.23 -2.96
C ILE A 96 8.86 0.84 -4.32
N PRO A 97 10.11 0.66 -4.79
CA PRO A 97 10.47 1.01 -6.16
C PRO A 97 9.67 0.17 -7.16
N SER A 98 9.74 0.56 -8.44
CA SER A 98 9.36 -0.33 -9.53
C SER A 98 10.50 -0.49 -10.53
N LYS A 99 10.30 -1.32 -11.56
CA LYS A 99 11.33 -1.63 -12.55
C LYS A 99 11.88 -0.37 -13.24
N ASP A 100 11.00 0.55 -13.63
CA ASP A 100 11.36 1.76 -14.36
C ASP A 100 11.52 2.99 -13.46
N HIS A 101 11.04 2.91 -12.22
CA HIS A 101 11.01 4.03 -11.28
C HIS A 101 11.80 3.69 -10.01
N PRO A 102 13.07 4.13 -9.89
CA PRO A 102 13.87 3.90 -8.71
C PRO A 102 13.29 4.63 -7.49
N TYR A 103 13.64 4.14 -6.31
CA TYR A 103 13.19 4.72 -5.04
C TYR A 103 13.87 6.06 -4.77
N ASP A 104 13.06 7.07 -4.43
CA ASP A 104 13.49 8.40 -4.01
C ASP A 104 13.20 8.60 -2.51
N PRO A 105 14.23 8.61 -1.63
CA PRO A 105 14.04 8.78 -0.19
C PRO A 105 13.35 10.08 0.20
N SER A 106 13.48 11.14 -0.62
CA SER A 106 12.92 12.45 -0.34
C SER A 106 11.40 12.50 -0.46
N LYS A 107 10.78 11.51 -1.12
CA LYS A 107 9.34 11.44 -1.38
C LYS A 107 8.59 10.55 -0.40
N ASP A 108 9.30 9.70 0.33
CA ASP A 108 8.72 8.73 1.25
C ASP A 108 8.15 9.40 2.51
N SER A 109 6.88 9.08 2.80
CA SER A 109 6.13 9.64 3.92
C SER A 109 6.70 9.23 5.30
N VAL A 110 7.26 8.03 5.43
CA VAL A 110 7.88 7.52 6.66
C VAL A 110 9.21 8.21 6.91
N LEU A 111 10.07 8.31 5.88
CA LEU A 111 11.37 8.98 6.02
C LEU A 111 11.21 10.46 6.33
N LYS A 112 10.25 11.15 5.71
CA LYS A 112 9.92 12.54 6.06
C LYS A 112 9.53 12.70 7.54
N ARG A 113 8.79 11.75 8.10
CA ARG A 113 8.43 11.77 9.53
C ARG A 113 9.65 11.54 10.41
N VAL A 114 10.53 10.63 10.01
CA VAL A 114 11.80 10.37 10.71
C VAL A 114 12.70 11.60 10.69
N GLN A 115 12.91 12.24 9.54
CA GLN A 115 13.71 13.47 9.42
C GLN A 115 13.17 14.59 10.32
N LYS A 116 11.85 14.81 10.33
CA LYS A 116 11.20 15.78 11.23
C LYS A 116 11.44 15.47 12.72
N LEU A 117 11.51 14.20 13.10
CA LEU A 117 11.80 13.80 14.49
C LEU A 117 13.28 14.01 14.86
N PHE A 118 14.18 13.91 13.88
CA PHE A 118 15.61 14.14 14.06
C PHE A 118 16.03 15.61 13.89
N GLY A 119 15.09 16.52 13.58
CA GLY A 119 15.32 17.97 13.60
C GLY A 119 15.94 18.54 12.32
N GLU A 120 15.81 17.84 11.19
CA GLU A 120 16.00 18.41 9.84
C GLU A 120 14.65 18.77 9.20
#